data_AF-A0A9D1KKI2-F1
#
_entry.id   AF-A0A9D1KKI2-F1
#
_cell.length_a   1.000
_cell.length_b   1.000
_cell.length_c   1.000
_cell.angle_alpha   90.00
_cell.angle_beta   90.00
_cell.angle_gamma   90.00
#
_symmetry.space_group_name_H-M   'P 1'
#
loop_
_entity.id
_entity.type
_entity.pdbx_description
1 polymer ?
#
loop_
_entity_poly.entity_id
_entity_poly.type
_entity_poly.pdbx_seq_one_letter_code
_entity_poly.pdbx_strand_id
1 'polypeptide(L)'
;MKKVIAITLAVLMFCVNAAVVAVADTADIVKQSVEGTAVIDGTKDEAYADALTLEIKQKGMFNGDGSLLDEPEGVVYIINDAEFVYMYVDVLDDNLDNANTNNYAKDSVEVFWMVDNEKAQIRYHYDGTVDEDSGVNVESATVLTDTGYAVETKIPITDVYDNKLEICVQINCCENGSRLYTCFIDGNADGDDAWQRSNRESVYDCWWTLELAGEFEDTYTKEFSIKPTDNLYPVADDDYYGLMSIPLAVSASSQSRVDWTSVSFGDSYVMYLGDTIEVSWTDTKLLANWTDTSTNNFSVTPKLTLNFADNGILAEGIAEGSEVGTAGYVGYYSFSYGDVTFTSEGYEDVVIPGDSIENFKLTSRQEDGWVSGGTYDHDFASDIMDTLGLNIEQLCDYIYNLTSISTTVTFDGYNNIPAETVAAMQADAEAKDAELVTMVAEKKAAIEAAAAIIADEAAELADKEAALADAAAAADEAVTAAGNYPLAAEAAAELPAMVEELTATVTELQEAAAAEPEVTEPAEEEPEAETEEPEEEPEAEVTEPVAEEETDESSSGSSTTVIIIVVVVVVIAIIAVVAVLGKKKKA
;
A
#
# COMPACT_ATOMS: atom_id res chain seq x y z
N MET A 1 -54.41 27.69 22.31
CA MET A 1 -53.79 26.58 21.55
C MET A 1 -52.86 27.07 20.46
N LYS A 2 -53.30 27.85 19.45
CA LYS A 2 -52.42 28.30 18.35
C LYS A 2 -51.16 29.09 18.77
N LYS A 3 -51.25 29.94 19.81
CA LYS A 3 -50.09 30.69 20.35
C LYS A 3 -49.13 29.85 21.19
N VAL A 4 -49.60 28.74 21.75
CA VAL A 4 -48.75 27.82 22.54
C VAL A 4 -47.98 26.90 21.59
N ILE A 5 -48.64 26.41 20.53
CA ILE A 5 -48.00 25.60 19.48
C ILE A 5 -46.89 26.39 18.77
N ALA A 6 -47.10 27.69 18.49
CA ALA A 6 -46.08 28.52 17.84
C ALA A 6 -44.85 28.78 18.73
N ILE A 7 -45.03 28.92 20.05
CA ILE A 7 -43.91 29.08 20.99
C ILE A 7 -43.16 27.75 21.17
N THR A 8 -43.88 26.62 21.21
CA THR A 8 -43.27 25.29 21.27
C THR A 8 -42.48 24.96 19.99
N LEU A 9 -42.97 25.35 18.80
CA LEU A 9 -42.25 25.20 17.54
C LEU A 9 -41.02 26.11 17.43
N ALA A 10 -41.09 27.34 17.97
CA ALA A 10 -39.94 28.24 17.99
C ALA A 10 -38.86 27.77 18.97
N VAL A 11 -39.24 27.21 20.13
CA VAL A 11 -38.29 26.58 21.07
C VAL A 11 -37.70 25.29 20.51
N LEU A 12 -38.49 24.47 19.81
CA LEU A 12 -37.98 23.28 19.09
C LEU A 12 -37.02 23.67 17.96
N MET A 13 -37.31 24.71 17.17
CA MET A 13 -36.35 25.19 16.15
C MET A 13 -35.10 25.82 16.77
N PHE A 14 -35.19 26.46 17.94
CA PHE A 14 -34.01 26.98 18.65
C PHE A 14 -33.18 25.85 19.31
N CYS A 15 -33.81 24.76 19.74
CA CYS A 15 -33.11 23.56 20.22
C CYS A 15 -32.54 22.70 19.09
N VAL A 16 -33.18 22.67 17.91
CA VAL A 16 -32.67 21.98 16.72
C VAL A 16 -31.53 22.75 16.08
N ASN A 17 -31.54 24.09 16.11
CA ASN A 17 -30.41 24.90 15.66
C ASN A 17 -29.25 24.98 16.68
N ALA A 18 -29.49 24.65 17.95
CA ALA A 18 -28.43 24.47 18.96
C ALA A 18 -27.86 23.03 18.98
N ALA A 19 -28.46 22.12 18.22
CA ALA A 19 -27.93 20.77 17.97
C ALA A 19 -27.10 20.70 16.67
N VAL A 20 -26.93 21.82 15.96
CA VAL A 20 -25.96 21.98 14.87
C VAL A 20 -24.74 22.70 15.43
N VAL A 21 -23.91 21.96 16.15
CA VAL A 21 -22.45 21.81 15.99
C VAL A 21 -22.07 20.67 16.93
N ALA A 22 -22.33 19.45 16.50
CA ALA A 22 -21.55 18.30 16.92
C ALA A 22 -21.20 17.63 15.59
N VAL A 23 -20.17 18.18 14.95
CA VAL A 23 -19.39 17.42 13.99
C VAL A 23 -18.97 16.18 14.78
N ALA A 24 -19.29 14.99 14.28
CA ALA A 24 -18.61 13.81 14.75
C ALA A 24 -17.16 13.94 14.25
N ASP A 25 -16.33 14.67 15.00
CA ASP A 25 -14.95 14.27 15.12
C ASP A 25 -15.03 12.85 15.69
N THR A 26 -14.60 11.82 14.95
CA THR A 26 -13.97 10.69 15.62
C THR A 26 -12.90 11.34 16.49
N ALA A 27 -13.15 11.42 17.80
CA ALA A 27 -12.41 12.33 18.67
C ALA A 27 -10.96 11.88 18.74
N ASP A 28 -10.16 12.39 17.81
CA ASP A 28 -8.72 12.42 17.85
C ASP A 28 -8.34 12.84 19.27
N ILE A 29 -7.69 11.94 20.01
CA ILE A 29 -7.51 12.12 21.45
C ILE A 29 -6.51 13.25 21.65
N VAL A 30 -7.01 14.47 21.83
CA VAL A 30 -6.15 15.63 22.07
C VAL A 30 -5.76 15.67 23.55
N LYS A 31 -4.46 15.65 23.83
CA LYS A 31 -3.88 15.86 25.16
C LYS A 31 -2.98 17.08 25.17
N GLN A 32 -3.13 17.93 26.16
CA GLN A 32 -2.31 19.12 26.32
C GLN A 32 -1.04 18.81 27.13
N SER A 33 0.13 19.07 26.54
CA SER A 33 1.43 19.05 27.23
C SER A 33 1.57 20.25 28.19
N VAL A 34 2.59 20.22 29.04
CA VAL A 34 2.98 21.31 29.95
C VAL A 34 4.42 21.73 29.67
N GLU A 35 4.72 23.02 29.83
CA GLU A 35 6.06 23.57 29.59
C GLU A 35 7.06 23.04 30.62
N GLY A 36 8.18 22.49 30.15
CA GLY A 36 9.27 21.99 30.99
C GLY A 36 10.41 21.36 30.21
N THR A 37 11.58 21.29 30.84
CA THR A 37 12.79 20.66 30.30
C THR A 37 13.32 19.68 31.34
N ALA A 38 13.51 18.41 30.96
CA ALA A 38 14.10 17.38 31.81
C ALA A 38 15.55 17.08 31.43
N VAL A 39 16.32 16.55 32.37
CA VAL A 39 17.65 15.99 32.08
C VAL A 39 17.47 14.49 31.88
N ILE A 40 17.79 14.00 30.70
CA ILE A 40 17.63 12.58 30.38
C ILE A 40 18.65 11.75 31.15
N ASP A 41 18.20 11.11 32.23
CA ASP A 41 19.03 10.21 33.03
C ASP A 41 18.31 8.94 33.50
N GLY A 42 17.03 8.79 33.15
CA GLY A 42 16.19 7.64 33.46
C GLY A 42 15.50 7.76 34.82
N THR A 43 15.66 8.87 35.52
CA THR A 43 15.00 9.14 36.81
C THR A 43 13.88 10.15 36.62
N LYS A 44 12.75 9.94 37.31
CA LYS A 44 11.66 10.93 37.27
C LYS A 44 12.07 12.24 37.95
N ASP A 45 12.40 13.23 37.14
CA ASP A 45 12.75 14.58 37.55
C ASP A 45 11.59 15.36 38.21
N GLU A 46 11.92 16.37 39.03
CA GLU A 46 10.96 17.36 39.53
C GLU A 46 10.27 18.14 38.39
N ALA A 47 10.89 18.20 37.21
CA ALA A 47 10.30 18.80 36.00
C ALA A 47 8.97 18.13 35.61
N TYR A 48 8.78 16.84 35.93
CA TYR A 48 7.55 16.12 35.65
C TYR A 48 6.48 16.26 36.75
N ALA A 49 6.68 17.12 37.76
CA ALA A 49 5.74 17.24 38.88
C ALA A 49 4.32 17.65 38.45
N ASP A 50 4.22 18.50 37.43
CA ASP A 50 2.95 18.99 36.85
C ASP A 50 2.75 18.49 35.40
N ALA A 51 3.49 17.46 34.99
CA ALA A 51 3.43 16.92 33.63
C ALA A 51 2.05 16.39 33.25
N LEU A 52 1.76 16.40 31.96
CA LEU A 52 0.67 15.60 31.40
C LEU A 52 0.93 14.13 31.78
N THR A 53 0.01 13.53 32.52
CA THR A 53 0.13 12.16 33.02
C THR A 53 -0.93 11.29 32.38
N LEU A 54 -0.52 10.23 31.69
CA LEU A 54 -1.42 9.29 31.01
C LEU A 54 -1.16 7.86 31.47
N GLU A 55 -2.22 7.16 31.85
CA GLU A 55 -2.18 5.73 32.11
C GLU A 55 -2.12 4.97 30.79
N ILE A 56 -1.21 3.99 30.71
CA ILE A 56 -1.08 3.06 29.60
C ILE A 56 -1.68 1.73 30.02
N LYS A 57 -2.71 1.28 29.30
CA LYS A 57 -3.49 0.08 29.59
C LYS A 57 -3.45 -0.88 28.42
N GLN A 58 -3.67 -2.15 28.70
CA GLN A 58 -3.78 -3.14 27.65
C GLN A 58 -4.98 -2.79 26.74
N LYS A 59 -4.72 -2.71 25.44
CA LYS A 59 -5.76 -2.56 24.41
C LYS A 59 -5.54 -3.49 23.20
N GLY A 60 -4.34 -4.05 23.04
CA GLY A 60 -3.95 -4.86 21.88
C GLY A 60 -4.71 -6.19 21.71
N MET A 61 -4.83 -6.64 20.45
CA MET A 61 -5.58 -7.84 20.03
C MET A 61 -4.97 -9.18 20.43
N PHE A 62 -3.73 -9.25 20.88
CA PHE A 62 -3.18 -10.47 21.45
C PHE A 62 -3.26 -10.40 22.97
N ASN A 63 -4.26 -11.05 23.55
CA ASN A 63 -4.02 -11.88 24.72
C ASN A 63 -4.32 -13.29 24.24
N GLY A 64 -3.52 -14.29 24.63
CA GLY A 64 -3.80 -15.69 24.28
C GLY A 64 -5.23 -16.17 24.62
N ASP A 65 -5.99 -15.39 25.40
CA ASP A 65 -7.41 -15.59 25.73
C ASP A 65 -8.38 -14.42 25.39
N GLY A 66 -7.90 -13.32 24.79
CA GLY A 66 -8.71 -12.16 24.39
C GLY A 66 -9.27 -11.29 25.53
N SER A 67 -8.81 -11.48 26.77
CA SER A 67 -9.21 -10.62 27.90
C SER A 67 -8.48 -9.28 27.90
N LEU A 68 -9.10 -8.20 28.37
CA LEU A 68 -8.45 -6.90 28.59
C LEU A 68 -8.10 -6.76 30.08
N LEU A 69 -6.91 -6.25 30.38
CA LEU A 69 -6.54 -5.83 31.73
C LEU A 69 -7.11 -4.43 32.02
N ASP A 70 -7.82 -4.29 33.14
CA ASP A 70 -8.39 -3.01 33.60
C ASP A 70 -7.34 -2.12 34.30
N GLU A 71 -6.23 -2.70 34.76
CA GLU A 71 -5.16 -2.01 35.47
C GLU A 71 -4.10 -1.46 34.48
N PRO A 72 -3.43 -0.34 34.80
CA PRO A 72 -2.37 0.19 33.97
C PRO A 72 -1.11 -0.69 34.05
N GLU A 73 -0.47 -0.89 32.89
CA GLU A 73 0.83 -1.55 32.74
C GLU A 73 1.97 -0.51 32.70
N GLY A 74 1.63 0.77 32.69
CA GLY A 74 2.58 1.84 32.85
C GLY A 74 1.93 3.21 32.92
N VAL A 75 2.74 4.22 33.21
CA VAL A 75 2.34 5.62 33.24
C VAL A 75 3.35 6.45 32.48
N VAL A 76 2.90 7.24 31.51
CA VAL A 76 3.73 8.21 30.80
C VAL A 76 3.51 9.63 31.32
N TYR A 77 4.61 10.36 31.50
CA TYR A 77 4.65 11.76 31.91
C TYR A 77 5.29 12.57 30.79
N ILE A 78 4.59 13.61 30.34
CA ILE A 78 4.96 14.39 29.15
C ILE A 78 5.05 15.87 29.48
N ILE A 79 6.17 16.47 29.09
CA ILE A 79 6.41 17.93 29.08
C ILE A 79 7.04 18.30 27.74
N ASN A 80 7.04 19.58 27.39
CA ASN A 80 7.79 20.06 26.22
C ASN A 80 8.46 21.40 26.51
N ASP A 81 9.55 21.67 25.81
CA ASP A 81 10.14 23.00 25.70
C ASP A 81 10.07 23.49 24.25
N ALA A 82 10.92 24.46 23.88
CA ALA A 82 10.93 25.04 22.55
C ALA A 82 11.49 24.13 21.44
N GLU A 83 12.18 23.03 21.79
CA GLU A 83 12.86 22.16 20.83
C GLU A 83 12.41 20.70 20.93
N PHE A 84 12.01 20.24 22.11
CA PHE A 84 11.75 18.82 22.36
C PHE A 84 10.46 18.56 23.16
N VAL A 85 9.87 17.41 22.89
CA VAL A 85 8.94 16.74 23.80
C VAL A 85 9.74 15.74 24.63
N TYR A 86 9.60 15.80 25.95
CA TYR A 86 10.25 14.90 26.90
C TYR A 86 9.21 13.94 27.46
N MET A 87 9.56 12.66 27.52
CA MET A 87 8.71 11.59 28.01
C MET A 87 9.44 10.75 29.04
N TYR A 88 8.84 10.61 30.21
CA TYR A 88 9.22 9.60 31.19
C TYR A 88 8.13 8.55 31.28
N VAL A 89 8.45 7.29 30.99
CA VAL A 89 7.52 6.16 31.01
C VAL A 89 7.94 5.22 32.13
N ASP A 90 7.08 5.10 33.15
CA ASP A 90 7.24 4.15 34.26
C ASP A 90 6.46 2.88 33.94
N VAL A 91 7.16 1.79 33.63
CA VAL A 91 6.56 0.50 33.24
C VAL A 91 6.42 -0.40 34.46
N LEU A 92 5.23 -0.96 34.62
CA LEU A 92 4.86 -1.89 35.68
C LEU A 92 4.96 -3.30 35.11
N ASP A 93 6.05 -3.99 35.39
CA ASP A 93 6.31 -5.32 34.86
C ASP A 93 7.21 -6.10 35.83
N ASP A 94 6.67 -7.19 36.39
CA ASP A 94 7.40 -8.07 37.31
C ASP A 94 8.11 -9.25 36.63
N ASN A 95 8.07 -9.32 35.29
CA ASN A 95 8.56 -10.44 34.50
C ASN A 95 9.27 -10.03 33.19
N LEU A 96 10.33 -9.23 33.32
CA LEU A 96 11.14 -8.74 32.19
C LEU A 96 11.76 -9.86 31.34
N ASP A 97 11.57 -9.77 30.02
CA ASP A 97 11.95 -10.77 29.03
C ASP A 97 12.42 -10.17 27.69
N ASN A 98 13.69 -10.45 27.37
CA ASN A 98 14.33 -10.11 26.08
C ASN A 98 14.77 -11.37 25.29
N ALA A 99 14.19 -12.54 25.57
CA ALA A 99 14.66 -13.82 25.00
C ALA A 99 14.28 -14.04 23.53
N ASN A 100 13.27 -13.34 22.99
CA ASN A 100 12.87 -13.47 21.59
C ASN A 100 13.93 -12.87 20.64
N THR A 101 14.04 -13.40 19.42
CA THR A 101 14.92 -12.84 18.39
C THR A 101 14.38 -11.57 17.75
N ASN A 102 13.05 -11.43 17.67
CA ASN A 102 12.38 -10.27 17.09
C ASN A 102 12.31 -9.15 18.14
N ASN A 103 12.77 -7.96 17.77
CA ASN A 103 12.87 -6.83 18.70
C ASN A 103 11.52 -6.34 19.23
N TYR A 104 10.48 -6.35 18.39
CA TYR A 104 9.11 -6.03 18.82
C TYR A 104 8.47 -7.09 19.74
N ALA A 105 9.12 -8.23 19.95
CA ALA A 105 8.66 -9.31 20.84
C ALA A 105 9.55 -9.46 22.08
N LYS A 106 10.11 -8.34 22.53
CA LYS A 106 10.91 -8.15 23.75
C LYS A 106 10.30 -7.02 24.56
N ASP A 107 10.46 -7.03 25.88
CA ASP A 107 9.95 -5.94 26.71
C ASP A 107 10.57 -4.60 26.33
N SER A 108 9.68 -3.68 25.98
CA SER A 108 10.07 -2.40 25.41
C SER A 108 8.97 -1.35 25.47
N VAL A 109 9.41 -0.10 25.47
CA VAL A 109 8.59 1.08 25.15
C VAL A 109 8.88 1.48 23.71
N GLU A 110 7.83 1.65 22.90
CA GLU A 110 7.94 2.24 21.57
C GLU A 110 7.34 3.64 21.57
N VAL A 111 8.05 4.57 20.97
CA VAL A 111 7.62 5.95 20.77
C VAL A 111 7.53 6.20 19.27
N PHE A 112 6.38 6.72 18.85
CA PHE A 112 6.09 7.05 17.47
C PHE A 112 5.69 8.52 17.34
N TRP A 113 6.17 9.21 16.32
CA TRP A 113 5.78 10.58 16.01
C TRP A 113 5.98 10.88 14.52
N MET A 114 5.48 12.02 14.04
CA MET A 114 5.64 12.42 12.64
C MET A 114 6.89 13.27 12.41
N VAL A 115 7.57 12.99 11.30
CA VAL A 115 8.66 13.81 10.75
C VAL A 115 8.38 13.97 9.27
N ASP A 116 8.06 15.20 8.83
CA ASP A 116 7.76 15.52 7.43
C ASP A 116 6.70 14.57 6.81
N ASN A 117 5.60 14.38 7.52
CA ASN A 117 4.53 13.43 7.21
C ASN A 117 4.95 11.96 7.04
N GLU A 118 6.07 11.55 7.61
CA GLU A 118 6.50 10.15 7.67
C GLU A 118 6.63 9.69 9.14
N LYS A 119 6.26 8.44 9.41
CA LYS A 119 6.42 7.84 10.75
C LYS A 119 7.90 7.77 11.12
N ALA A 120 8.25 8.40 12.24
CA ALA A 120 9.41 8.05 13.04
C ALA A 120 9.02 7.07 14.16
N GLN A 121 9.88 6.09 14.41
CA GLN A 121 9.70 5.05 15.42
C GLN A 121 11.03 4.74 16.09
N ILE A 122 11.03 4.68 17.42
CA ILE A 122 12.14 4.18 18.21
C ILE A 122 11.61 3.21 19.28
N ARG A 123 12.34 2.12 19.50
CA ARG A 123 12.07 1.13 20.56
C ARG A 123 13.17 1.15 21.62
N TYR A 124 12.77 1.23 22.87
CA TYR A 124 13.63 1.29 24.04
C TYR A 124 13.41 0.05 24.92
N HIS A 125 14.44 -0.77 25.11
CA HIS A 125 14.39 -1.97 25.93
C HIS A 125 14.79 -1.70 27.38
N TYR A 126 14.28 -2.51 28.32
CA TYR A 126 14.59 -2.39 29.75
C TYR A 126 16.08 -2.51 30.09
N ASP A 127 16.87 -3.15 29.22
CA ASP A 127 18.33 -3.35 29.39
C ASP A 127 19.17 -2.18 28.85
N GLY A 128 18.52 -1.13 28.34
CA GLY A 128 19.16 0.06 27.77
C GLY A 128 19.50 -0.06 26.29
N THR A 129 19.16 -1.19 25.64
CA THR A 129 19.25 -1.30 24.17
C THR A 129 18.22 -0.39 23.53
N VAL A 130 18.62 0.29 22.45
CA VAL A 130 17.76 1.17 21.65
C VAL A 130 17.79 0.71 20.20
N ASP A 131 16.62 0.43 19.64
CA ASP A 131 16.47 0.17 18.21
C ASP A 131 15.91 1.42 17.53
N GLU A 132 16.76 2.07 16.74
CA GLU A 132 16.38 3.16 15.84
C GLU A 132 15.77 2.55 14.56
N ASP A 133 14.45 2.30 14.59
CA ASP A 133 13.74 1.71 13.45
C ASP A 133 13.65 2.73 12.29
N SER A 134 12.72 3.70 12.36
CA SER A 134 12.59 4.78 11.37
C SER A 134 12.88 6.17 11.92
N GLY A 135 13.07 6.30 13.24
CA GLY A 135 13.46 7.53 13.92
C GLY A 135 14.97 7.60 14.22
N VAL A 136 15.40 8.73 14.78
CA VAL A 136 16.77 8.95 15.25
C VAL A 136 16.74 9.27 16.74
N ASN A 137 17.47 8.51 17.56
CA ASN A 137 17.51 8.72 18.99
C ASN A 137 18.35 9.95 19.32
N VAL A 138 17.70 10.99 19.83
CA VAL A 138 18.39 12.22 20.23
C VAL A 138 19.10 12.01 21.56
N GLU A 139 18.35 11.55 22.57
CA GLU A 139 18.85 11.24 23.90
C GLU A 139 17.81 10.40 24.64
N SER A 140 18.25 9.28 25.23
CA SER A 140 17.40 8.40 26.02
C SER A 140 18.18 7.74 27.15
N ALA A 141 17.48 7.34 28.20
CA ALA A 141 18.02 6.56 29.30
C ALA A 141 16.98 5.54 29.78
N THR A 142 17.45 4.35 30.12
CA THR A 142 16.61 3.30 30.70
C THR A 142 17.21 2.82 32.01
N VAL A 143 16.36 2.68 33.04
CA VAL A 143 16.77 2.16 34.35
C VAL A 143 15.76 1.14 34.87
N LEU A 144 16.23 0.15 35.62
CA LEU A 144 15.34 -0.75 36.36
C LEU A 144 14.75 -0.02 37.57
N THR A 145 13.48 -0.25 37.84
CA THR A 145 12.76 0.29 39.01
C THR A 145 12.34 -0.84 39.94
N ASP A 146 11.77 -0.51 41.10
CA ASP A 146 11.23 -1.53 42.01
C ASP A 146 9.99 -2.24 41.44
N THR A 147 9.38 -1.68 40.39
CA THR A 147 8.12 -2.14 39.78
C THR A 147 8.29 -2.66 38.35
N GLY A 148 9.50 -2.60 37.80
CA GLY A 148 9.80 -2.98 36.41
C GLY A 148 10.98 -2.17 35.90
N TYR A 149 10.70 -1.22 35.01
CA TYR A 149 11.71 -0.33 34.44
C TYR A 149 11.12 1.02 34.05
N ALA A 150 11.98 2.01 33.87
CA ALA A 150 11.61 3.33 33.37
C ALA A 150 12.44 3.68 32.14
N VAL A 151 11.77 4.26 31.15
CA VAL A 151 12.38 4.83 29.95
C VAL A 151 12.17 6.34 29.99
N GLU A 152 13.25 7.09 29.87
CA GLU A 152 13.21 8.54 29.69
C GLU A 152 13.81 8.90 28.34
N THR A 153 13.09 9.68 27.54
CA THR A 153 13.53 10.06 26.19
C THR A 153 13.06 11.45 25.82
N LYS A 154 13.74 12.06 24.85
CA LYS A 154 13.27 13.27 24.17
C LYS A 154 13.18 13.06 22.66
N ILE A 155 12.09 13.53 22.08
CA ILE A 155 11.88 13.57 20.63
C ILE A 155 11.88 15.02 20.16
N PRO A 156 12.43 15.32 18.96
CA PRO A 156 12.39 16.66 18.42
C PRO A 156 10.95 17.05 18.09
N ILE A 157 10.62 18.33 18.29
CA ILE A 157 9.36 18.88 17.80
C ILE A 157 9.48 19.07 16.28
N THR A 158 8.93 18.11 15.55
CA THR A 158 8.91 18.05 14.08
C THR A 158 7.48 17.86 13.61
N ASP A 159 7.12 18.37 12.43
CA ASP A 159 5.80 18.20 11.84
C ASP A 159 4.63 18.83 12.63
N VAL A 160 4.83 20.06 13.11
CA VAL A 160 3.79 20.84 13.81
C VAL A 160 2.68 21.26 12.85
N TYR A 161 1.44 20.99 13.22
CA TYR A 161 0.23 21.51 12.57
C TYR A 161 -0.77 22.01 13.60
N ASP A 162 -1.15 23.30 13.52
CA ASP A 162 -2.06 23.94 14.49
C ASP A 162 -1.58 23.76 15.93
N ASN A 163 -0.27 24.00 16.15
CA ASN A 163 0.41 23.88 17.45
C ASN A 163 0.32 22.47 18.08
N LYS A 164 0.13 21.43 17.25
CA LYS A 164 -0.03 20.04 17.68
C LYS A 164 0.96 19.12 16.97
N LEU A 165 1.24 18.00 17.63
CA LEU A 165 1.97 16.85 17.09
C LEU A 165 1.09 15.62 17.13
N GLU A 166 1.27 14.72 16.17
CA GLU A 166 0.74 13.36 16.29
C GLU A 166 1.80 12.43 16.87
N ILE A 167 1.41 11.68 17.89
CA ILE A 167 2.31 10.85 18.67
C ILE A 167 1.60 9.56 19.12
N CYS A 168 2.38 8.51 19.35
CA CYS A 168 1.93 7.31 20.04
C CYS A 168 3.02 6.82 21.02
N VAL A 169 2.58 6.24 22.14
CA VAL A 169 3.44 5.52 23.08
C VAL A 169 2.84 4.15 23.30
N GLN A 170 3.62 3.11 23.02
CA GLN A 170 3.23 1.71 23.17
C GLN A 170 4.16 1.02 24.17
N ILE A 171 3.63 0.11 24.98
CA ILE A 171 4.42 -0.83 25.77
C ILE A 171 4.19 -2.23 25.17
N ASN A 172 5.28 -2.93 24.83
CA ASN A 172 5.26 -4.36 24.53
C ASN A 172 5.54 -5.12 25.82
N CYS A 173 4.60 -5.99 26.23
CA CYS A 173 4.74 -6.84 27.40
C CYS A 173 5.01 -8.28 26.95
N CYS A 174 6.08 -8.90 27.46
CA CYS A 174 6.61 -10.17 26.99
C CYS A 174 6.81 -11.18 28.12
N GLU A 175 6.69 -12.46 27.78
CA GLU A 175 6.97 -13.55 28.72
C GLU A 175 7.32 -14.83 27.95
N ASN A 176 8.28 -15.59 28.48
CA ASN A 176 8.73 -16.88 27.95
C ASN A 176 9.13 -16.84 26.46
N GLY A 177 9.78 -15.76 26.03
CA GLY A 177 10.26 -15.51 24.69
C GLY A 177 9.16 -15.17 23.70
N SER A 178 8.01 -14.64 24.14
CA SER A 178 6.90 -14.23 23.28
C SER A 178 6.28 -12.92 23.76
N ARG A 179 5.84 -12.07 22.81
CA ARG A 179 4.98 -10.92 23.15
C ARG A 179 3.62 -11.44 23.59
N LEU A 180 3.20 -11.06 24.79
CA LEU A 180 1.88 -11.39 25.29
C LEU A 180 0.84 -10.44 24.71
N TYR A 181 1.06 -9.12 24.85
CA TYR A 181 0.13 -8.06 24.47
C TYR A 181 0.84 -6.71 24.27
N THR A 182 0.10 -5.75 23.72
CA THR A 182 0.51 -4.34 23.60
C THR A 182 -0.44 -3.42 24.37
N CYS A 183 0.15 -2.38 24.97
CA CYS A 183 -0.56 -1.41 25.79
C CYS A 183 -0.45 0.01 25.21
N PHE A 184 -1.52 0.79 25.32
CA PHE A 184 -1.64 2.14 24.78
C PHE A 184 -2.35 3.06 25.80
N ILE A 185 -2.37 4.37 25.53
CA ILE A 185 -3.10 5.31 26.38
C ILE A 185 -4.60 4.97 26.45
N ASP A 186 -5.24 5.27 27.57
CA ASP A 186 -6.68 5.02 27.70
C ASP A 186 -7.51 5.89 26.74
N GLY A 187 -8.50 5.28 26.10
CA GLY A 187 -9.39 5.90 25.10
C GLY A 187 -9.02 5.63 23.64
N ASN A 188 -7.84 5.07 23.35
CA ASN A 188 -7.39 4.76 21.99
C ASN A 188 -8.25 3.68 21.31
N ALA A 189 -8.59 3.85 20.02
CA ALA A 189 -9.61 3.06 19.34
C ALA A 189 -9.11 1.70 18.80
N ASP A 190 -7.91 1.66 18.23
CA ASP A 190 -7.32 0.44 17.64
C ASP A 190 -6.09 -0.01 18.46
N GLY A 191 -6.14 -1.18 19.09
CA GLY A 191 -4.98 -1.73 19.81
C GLY A 191 -4.18 -2.69 18.93
N ASP A 192 -2.86 -2.47 18.79
CA ASP A 192 -1.82 -3.34 18.19
C ASP A 192 -1.28 -2.96 16.78
N ASP A 193 -1.73 -1.84 16.19
CA ASP A 193 -1.34 -1.44 14.82
C ASP A 193 -0.57 -0.10 14.72
N ALA A 194 -0.01 0.42 15.82
CA ALA A 194 0.75 1.69 15.80
C ALA A 194 1.93 1.70 14.84
N TRP A 195 2.54 0.54 14.65
CA TRP A 195 3.62 0.33 13.68
C TRP A 195 3.14 0.40 12.22
N GLN A 196 1.84 0.26 11.92
CA GLN A 196 1.33 0.28 10.55
C GLN A 196 1.10 1.71 10.03
N ARG A 197 0.94 2.70 10.93
CA ARG A 197 0.81 4.10 10.52
C ARG A 197 2.07 4.54 9.76
N SER A 198 1.92 4.98 8.52
CA SER A 198 3.06 5.43 7.69
C SER A 198 3.16 6.96 7.61
N ASN A 199 2.03 7.65 7.73
CA ASN A 199 1.87 9.11 7.59
C ASN A 199 0.63 9.59 8.38
N ARG A 200 0.37 10.91 8.36
CA ARG A 200 -0.74 11.60 9.05
C ARG A 200 -2.12 11.19 8.53
N GLU A 201 -2.21 10.77 7.27
CA GLU A 201 -3.45 10.40 6.60
C GLU A 201 -3.83 8.92 6.80
N SER A 202 -2.95 8.14 7.42
CA SER A 202 -3.20 6.72 7.64
C SER A 202 -4.37 6.50 8.62
N VAL A 203 -5.24 5.56 8.26
CA VAL A 203 -6.47 5.21 9.00
C VAL A 203 -6.27 4.38 10.28
N TYR A 204 -5.01 4.15 10.69
CA TYR A 204 -4.66 3.51 11.96
C TYR A 204 -4.81 4.49 13.11
N ASP A 205 -5.86 4.33 13.90
CA ASP A 205 -6.35 5.29 14.91
C ASP A 205 -5.85 4.98 16.33
N CYS A 206 -4.58 4.61 16.41
CA CYS A 206 -3.89 4.35 17.68
C CYS A 206 -2.84 5.42 17.99
N TRP A 207 -2.73 6.42 17.13
CA TRP A 207 -1.98 7.64 17.39
C TRP A 207 -2.94 8.69 17.90
N TRP A 208 -2.43 9.61 18.69
CA TRP A 208 -3.21 10.65 19.34
C TRP A 208 -2.49 11.98 19.24
N THR A 209 -3.24 13.06 19.45
CA THR A 209 -2.75 14.41 19.23
C THR A 209 -2.21 15.01 20.54
N LEU A 210 -0.95 15.45 20.53
CA LEU A 210 -0.35 16.23 21.61
C LEU A 210 -0.40 17.73 21.24
N GLU A 211 -1.21 18.49 21.97
CA GLU A 211 -1.19 19.96 21.90
C GLU A 211 0.00 20.47 22.72
N LEU A 212 0.90 21.22 22.06
CA LEU A 212 2.16 21.67 22.64
C LEU A 212 1.93 22.84 23.63
N ALA A 213 2.70 22.88 24.71
CA ALA A 213 2.74 24.06 25.58
C ALA A 213 3.66 25.11 24.98
N GLY A 214 3.10 26.25 24.56
CA GLY A 214 3.81 27.32 23.86
C GLY A 214 3.16 27.67 22.53
N GLU A 215 3.80 28.53 21.75
CA GLU A 215 3.43 28.83 20.36
C GLU A 215 4.53 28.33 19.43
N PHE A 216 4.18 27.40 18.55
CA PHE A 216 5.08 26.80 17.55
C PHE A 216 4.59 27.18 16.15
N GLU A 217 5.54 27.42 15.25
CA GLU A 217 5.20 27.64 13.84
C GLU A 217 4.77 26.31 13.21
N ASP A 218 3.76 26.36 12.34
CA ASP A 218 3.38 25.20 11.55
C ASP A 218 4.55 24.82 10.62
N THR A 219 5.07 23.61 10.80
CA THR A 219 6.13 23.03 9.96
C THR A 219 5.58 21.97 9.02
N TYR A 220 4.39 21.42 9.29
CA TYR A 220 3.69 20.53 8.38
C TYR A 220 3.16 21.32 7.18
N THR A 221 3.55 20.90 5.98
CA THR A 221 2.91 21.35 4.74
C THR A 221 2.02 20.23 4.22
N LYS A 222 0.71 20.51 4.07
CA LYS A 222 -0.21 19.60 3.37
C LYS A 222 0.22 19.38 1.90
N GLU A 223 1.08 20.25 1.36
CA GLU A 223 1.79 20.04 0.11
C GLU A 223 2.88 18.98 0.29
N PHE A 224 2.65 17.81 -0.28
CA PHE A 224 3.66 16.77 -0.46
C PHE A 224 4.68 17.22 -1.52
N SER A 225 5.76 17.86 -1.07
CA SER A 225 6.83 18.25 -1.98
C SER A 225 7.69 17.04 -2.35
N ILE A 226 8.02 16.92 -3.64
CA ILE A 226 9.02 15.97 -4.12
C ILE A 226 10.33 16.20 -3.35
N LYS A 227 10.83 15.17 -2.64
CA LYS A 227 12.11 15.26 -1.94
C LYS A 227 13.25 15.00 -2.93
N PRO A 228 14.37 15.75 -2.88
CA PRO A 228 15.53 15.48 -3.75
C PRO A 228 16.12 14.07 -3.63
N THR A 229 15.81 13.37 -2.54
CA THR A 229 16.24 11.99 -2.26
C THR A 229 15.26 10.93 -2.77
N ASP A 230 14.08 11.31 -3.25
CA ASP A 230 13.10 10.34 -3.75
C ASP A 230 13.60 9.71 -5.06
N ASN A 231 13.51 8.38 -5.13
CA ASN A 231 13.76 7.62 -6.34
C ASN A 231 12.52 7.67 -7.24
N LEU A 232 12.28 8.80 -7.90
CA LEU A 232 11.11 8.99 -8.74
C LEU A 232 11.10 8.00 -9.91
N TYR A 233 9.90 7.58 -10.34
CA TYR A 233 9.75 6.84 -11.58
C TYR A 233 10.36 7.67 -12.74
N PRO A 234 11.24 7.07 -13.57
CA PRO A 234 12.05 7.81 -14.52
C PRO A 234 11.28 8.18 -15.79
N VAL A 235 10.30 9.08 -15.65
CA VAL A 235 9.63 9.75 -16.77
C VAL A 235 10.14 11.18 -16.87
N ALA A 236 10.49 11.63 -18.08
CA ALA A 236 10.95 12.99 -18.29
C ALA A 236 9.77 13.97 -18.27
N ASP A 237 9.94 15.13 -17.65
CA ASP A 237 8.89 16.14 -17.52
C ASP A 237 8.39 16.70 -18.88
N ASP A 238 9.15 16.50 -19.95
CA ASP A 238 8.82 16.89 -21.32
C ASP A 238 8.40 15.71 -22.24
N ASP A 239 8.34 14.48 -21.71
CA ASP A 239 7.88 13.30 -22.45
C ASP A 239 6.36 13.14 -22.34
N TYR A 240 5.63 13.75 -23.29
CA TYR A 240 4.17 13.65 -23.38
C TYR A 240 3.66 12.19 -23.37
N TYR A 241 4.25 11.31 -24.18
CA TYR A 241 3.76 9.92 -24.30
C TYR A 241 4.11 9.10 -23.05
N GLY A 242 5.26 9.36 -22.45
CA GLY A 242 5.61 8.80 -21.13
C GLY A 242 4.63 9.21 -20.04
N LEU A 243 4.33 10.51 -19.93
CA LEU A 243 3.41 11.05 -18.92
C LEU A 243 1.96 10.55 -19.11
N MET A 244 1.48 10.48 -20.36
CA MET A 244 0.15 9.93 -20.67
C MET A 244 0.05 8.41 -20.49
N SER A 245 1.19 7.71 -20.29
CA SER A 245 1.20 6.28 -19.99
C SER A 245 1.16 5.97 -18.49
N ILE A 246 1.30 6.98 -17.63
CA ILE A 246 1.26 6.81 -16.17
C ILE A 246 -0.15 6.39 -15.75
N PRO A 247 -0.32 5.18 -15.17
CA PRO A 247 -1.63 4.69 -14.80
C PRO A 247 -1.99 5.08 -13.35
N LEU A 248 -3.26 5.33 -13.14
CA LEU A 248 -3.90 5.37 -11.82
C LEU A 248 -5.03 4.34 -11.82
N ALA A 249 -5.01 3.41 -10.87
CA ALA A 249 -6.08 2.45 -10.67
C ALA A 249 -7.00 2.94 -9.55
N VAL A 250 -8.32 2.87 -9.77
CA VAL A 250 -9.34 3.08 -8.75
C VAL A 250 -10.17 1.81 -8.57
N SER A 251 -10.33 1.41 -7.31
CA SER A 251 -11.11 0.23 -6.93
C SER A 251 -11.99 0.55 -5.72
N ALA A 252 -12.98 -0.29 -5.47
CA ALA A 252 -13.77 -0.26 -4.24
C ALA A 252 -13.61 -1.59 -3.51
N SER A 253 -13.48 -1.54 -2.18
CA SER A 253 -13.40 -2.75 -1.36
C SER A 253 -14.02 -2.56 0.02
N SER A 254 -14.27 -3.66 0.71
CA SER A 254 -14.55 -3.67 2.14
C SER A 254 -13.60 -4.63 2.84
N GLN A 255 -13.16 -4.29 4.04
CA GLN A 255 -12.18 -5.08 4.78
C GLN A 255 -12.55 -5.19 6.26
N SER A 256 -12.40 -6.38 6.81
CA SER A 256 -12.43 -6.63 8.25
C SER A 256 -11.14 -6.12 8.89
N ARG A 257 -11.26 -5.27 9.91
CA ARG A 257 -10.10 -4.80 10.70
C ARG A 257 -9.63 -5.82 11.74
N VAL A 258 -10.36 -6.93 11.92
CA VAL A 258 -10.03 -7.96 12.93
C VAL A 258 -9.19 -9.07 12.31
N ASP A 259 -9.64 -9.63 11.20
CA ASP A 259 -9.02 -10.78 10.53
C ASP A 259 -8.39 -10.43 9.18
N TRP A 260 -8.42 -9.14 8.79
CA TRP A 260 -7.81 -8.60 7.57
C TRP A 260 -8.40 -9.13 6.27
N THR A 261 -9.48 -9.92 6.34
CA THR A 261 -10.19 -10.40 5.16
C THR A 261 -10.70 -9.19 4.39
N SER A 262 -10.42 -9.15 3.08
CA SER A 262 -10.88 -8.09 2.17
C SER A 262 -11.75 -8.67 1.07
N VAL A 263 -12.71 -7.88 0.62
CA VAL A 263 -13.62 -8.19 -0.48
C VAL A 263 -13.65 -6.98 -1.42
N SER A 264 -13.18 -7.18 -2.65
CA SER A 264 -13.29 -6.16 -3.70
C SER A 264 -14.67 -6.17 -4.34
N PHE A 265 -15.21 -4.99 -4.60
CA PHE A 265 -16.45 -4.83 -5.35
C PHE A 265 -16.11 -4.79 -6.84
N GLY A 266 -16.14 -5.94 -7.52
CA GLY A 266 -15.84 -6.03 -8.95
C GLY A 266 -14.39 -5.68 -9.32
N ASP A 267 -14.17 -5.34 -10.60
CA ASP A 267 -12.85 -5.03 -11.15
C ASP A 267 -12.44 -3.58 -10.86
N SER A 268 -11.12 -3.33 -10.91
CA SER A 268 -10.57 -1.98 -10.85
C SER A 268 -10.74 -1.26 -12.18
N TYR A 269 -10.90 0.06 -12.13
CA TYR A 269 -10.84 0.93 -13.30
C TYR A 269 -9.45 1.53 -13.39
N VAL A 270 -8.84 1.49 -14.57
CA VAL A 270 -7.53 2.12 -14.83
C VAL A 270 -7.76 3.34 -15.69
N MET A 271 -7.13 4.45 -15.31
CA MET A 271 -7.15 5.72 -16.03
C MET A 271 -5.74 6.28 -16.16
N TYR A 272 -5.58 7.22 -17.09
CA TYR A 272 -4.31 7.87 -17.37
C TYR A 272 -4.39 9.36 -17.06
N LEU A 273 -3.23 10.01 -16.98
CA LEU A 273 -3.13 11.42 -16.62
C LEU A 273 -4.01 12.29 -17.53
N GLY A 274 -4.90 13.09 -16.93
CA GLY A 274 -5.85 13.95 -17.62
C GLY A 274 -7.19 13.29 -17.98
N ASP A 275 -7.35 11.98 -17.75
CA ASP A 275 -8.64 11.31 -17.92
C ASP A 275 -9.63 11.75 -16.83
N THR A 276 -10.91 11.78 -17.20
CA THR A 276 -12.05 11.77 -16.27
C THR A 276 -12.92 10.58 -16.63
N ILE A 277 -13.18 9.70 -15.66
CA ILE A 277 -13.99 8.48 -15.85
C ILE A 277 -15.17 8.43 -14.89
N GLU A 278 -16.27 7.86 -15.35
CA GLU A 278 -17.39 7.47 -14.49
C GLU A 278 -17.17 6.03 -14.03
N VAL A 279 -17.10 5.81 -12.72
CA VAL A 279 -16.93 4.49 -12.13
C VAL A 279 -18.22 4.03 -11.47
N SER A 280 -18.60 2.78 -11.72
CA SER A 280 -19.76 2.18 -11.08
C SER A 280 -19.55 0.70 -10.85
N TRP A 281 -19.69 0.26 -9.61
CA TRP A 281 -19.63 -1.13 -9.22
C TRP A 281 -21.04 -1.60 -8.89
N THR A 282 -21.65 -2.40 -9.76
CA THR A 282 -23.02 -2.93 -9.59
C THR A 282 -23.06 -4.43 -9.37
N ASP A 283 -21.95 -5.13 -9.54
CA ASP A 283 -21.84 -6.57 -9.24
C ASP A 283 -21.41 -6.78 -7.79
N THR A 284 -22.17 -6.18 -6.87
CA THR A 284 -21.89 -6.22 -5.43
C THR A 284 -22.36 -7.52 -4.77
N LYS A 285 -22.90 -8.48 -5.54
CA LYS A 285 -23.56 -9.70 -5.00
C LYS A 285 -22.63 -10.72 -4.35
N LEU A 286 -21.31 -10.49 -4.37
CA LEU A 286 -20.33 -11.26 -3.61
C LEU A 286 -20.07 -10.54 -2.29
N LEU A 287 -21.05 -10.65 -1.39
CA LEU A 287 -21.19 -9.80 -0.21
C LEU A 287 -20.05 -10.02 0.80
N ALA A 288 -19.44 -8.91 1.21
CA ALA A 288 -18.69 -8.82 2.44
C ALA A 288 -19.64 -9.08 3.62
N ASN A 289 -19.68 -10.33 4.07
CA ASN A 289 -20.55 -10.76 5.18
C ASN A 289 -19.77 -10.65 6.49
N TRP A 290 -19.74 -9.44 7.04
CA TRP A 290 -19.10 -9.17 8.32
C TRP A 290 -19.94 -9.70 9.48
N THR A 291 -19.38 -10.67 10.20
CA THR A 291 -20.00 -11.35 11.33
C THR A 291 -19.58 -10.71 12.65
N ASP A 292 -20.16 -11.17 13.76
CA ASP A 292 -19.66 -10.87 15.09
C ASP A 292 -18.16 -11.21 15.21
N THR A 293 -17.72 -12.33 14.66
CA THR A 293 -16.32 -12.77 14.75
C THR A 293 -15.39 -11.81 14.00
N SER A 294 -15.74 -11.40 12.78
CA SER A 294 -14.91 -10.48 11.98
C SER A 294 -14.98 -9.02 12.44
N THR A 295 -15.83 -8.71 13.42
CA THR A 295 -16.00 -7.36 13.99
C THR A 295 -15.79 -7.33 15.51
N ASN A 296 -15.23 -8.40 16.07
CA ASN A 296 -15.03 -8.58 17.50
C ASN A 296 -16.31 -8.28 18.31
N ASN A 297 -17.38 -9.01 18.01
CA ASN A 297 -18.73 -8.82 18.53
C ASN A 297 -19.31 -7.42 18.27
N PHE A 298 -19.13 -6.91 17.05
CA PHE A 298 -19.57 -5.57 16.62
C PHE A 298 -18.99 -4.44 17.48
N SER A 299 -17.75 -4.59 17.93
CA SER A 299 -16.99 -3.53 18.60
C SER A 299 -16.00 -2.84 17.67
N VAL A 300 -15.66 -3.47 16.54
CA VAL A 300 -14.73 -2.96 15.54
C VAL A 300 -15.46 -2.77 14.21
N THR A 301 -15.38 -1.56 13.66
CA THR A 301 -16.03 -1.18 12.41
C THR A 301 -15.26 -1.77 11.21
N PRO A 302 -15.92 -2.48 10.26
CA PRO A 302 -15.28 -2.85 9.01
C PRO A 302 -15.04 -1.61 8.13
N LYS A 303 -14.01 -1.65 7.29
CA LYS A 303 -13.75 -0.60 6.30
C LYS A 303 -14.70 -0.72 5.10
N LEU A 304 -15.07 0.40 4.50
CA LEU A 304 -15.66 0.46 3.16
C LEU A 304 -14.94 1.56 2.38
N THR A 305 -14.07 1.16 1.44
CA THR A 305 -13.08 2.06 0.87
C THR A 305 -13.24 2.27 -0.63
N LEU A 306 -12.89 3.48 -1.09
CA LEU A 306 -12.35 3.69 -2.42
C LEU A 306 -10.83 3.72 -2.31
N ASN A 307 -10.16 2.91 -3.11
CA ASN A 307 -8.71 2.79 -3.12
C ASN A 307 -8.16 3.32 -4.43
N PHE A 308 -7.12 4.15 -4.34
CA PHE A 308 -6.41 4.73 -5.47
C PHE A 308 -4.95 4.27 -5.41
N ALA A 309 -4.51 3.54 -6.44
CA ALA A 309 -3.20 2.90 -6.44
C ALA A 309 -2.45 3.14 -7.74
N ASP A 310 -1.12 3.06 -7.65
CA ASP A 310 -0.29 2.76 -8.81
C ASP A 310 -0.72 1.42 -9.44
N ASN A 311 -0.61 1.30 -10.76
CA ASN A 311 -0.90 0.07 -11.49
C ASN A 311 0.38 -0.67 -11.94
N GLY A 312 1.41 -0.68 -11.09
CA GLY A 312 2.59 -1.52 -11.20
C GLY A 312 3.85 -0.83 -11.72
N ILE A 313 3.78 0.42 -12.18
CA ILE A 313 4.98 1.10 -12.71
C ILE A 313 5.99 1.39 -11.59
N LEU A 314 5.53 1.59 -10.36
CA LEU A 314 6.42 1.85 -9.24
C LEU A 314 7.19 0.60 -8.81
N ALA A 315 6.64 -0.59 -9.08
CA ALA A 315 7.28 -1.86 -8.81
C ALA A 315 8.46 -2.16 -9.75
N GLU A 316 8.57 -1.51 -10.91
CA GLU A 316 9.67 -1.69 -11.86
C GLU A 316 11.05 -1.34 -11.27
N GLY A 317 11.07 -0.53 -10.20
CA GLY A 317 12.30 -0.21 -9.45
C GLY A 317 12.80 -1.35 -8.57
N ILE A 318 12.03 -2.43 -8.41
CA ILE A 318 12.35 -3.58 -7.56
C ILE A 318 12.88 -4.71 -8.44
N ALA A 319 14.16 -5.05 -8.26
CA ALA A 319 14.76 -6.16 -8.98
C ALA A 319 14.23 -7.51 -8.45
N GLU A 320 14.16 -8.52 -9.33
CA GLU A 320 13.80 -9.88 -8.94
C GLU A 320 14.76 -10.40 -7.84
N GLY A 321 14.19 -10.94 -6.76
CA GLY A 321 14.96 -11.46 -5.62
C GLY A 321 15.47 -10.39 -4.64
N SER A 322 14.95 -9.16 -4.72
CA SER A 322 15.22 -8.11 -3.72
C SER A 322 14.83 -8.55 -2.30
N GLU A 323 15.51 -8.00 -1.29
CA GLU A 323 15.20 -8.27 0.12
C GLU A 323 13.85 -7.64 0.51
N VAL A 324 13.14 -8.28 1.45
CA VAL A 324 11.89 -7.74 2.02
C VAL A 324 12.17 -6.34 2.59
N GLY A 325 11.28 -5.39 2.28
CA GLY A 325 11.40 -3.97 2.63
C GLY A 325 12.07 -3.11 1.57
N THR A 326 12.66 -3.69 0.51
CA THR A 326 13.22 -2.93 -0.62
C THR A 326 12.14 -2.07 -1.26
N ALA A 327 12.35 -0.76 -1.30
CA ALA A 327 11.44 0.18 -1.94
C ALA A 327 11.71 0.28 -3.45
N GLY A 328 10.63 0.39 -4.23
CA GLY A 328 10.68 0.63 -5.67
C GLY A 328 10.84 2.11 -6.02
N TYR A 329 10.23 2.51 -7.13
CA TYR A 329 10.11 3.91 -7.47
C TYR A 329 9.02 4.60 -6.64
N VAL A 330 9.09 5.93 -6.63
CA VAL A 330 8.13 6.84 -6.02
C VAL A 330 7.39 7.61 -7.11
N GLY A 331 6.10 7.83 -6.91
CA GLY A 331 5.31 8.75 -7.73
C GLY A 331 4.40 9.61 -6.87
N TYR A 332 4.21 10.87 -7.25
CA TYR A 332 3.32 11.81 -6.58
C TYR A 332 2.06 12.00 -7.43
N TYR A 333 0.92 11.53 -6.97
CA TYR A 333 -0.33 11.49 -7.72
C TYR A 333 -1.29 12.56 -7.22
N SER A 334 -1.84 13.36 -8.13
CA SER A 334 -2.93 14.29 -7.83
C SER A 334 -4.19 13.82 -8.55
N PHE A 335 -5.29 13.70 -7.84
CA PHE A 335 -6.55 13.21 -8.38
C PHE A 335 -7.73 13.72 -7.56
N SER A 336 -8.91 13.72 -8.16
CA SER A 336 -10.15 14.12 -7.54
C SER A 336 -11.24 13.10 -7.82
N TYR A 337 -12.17 12.98 -6.89
CA TYR A 337 -13.39 12.19 -7.10
C TYR A 337 -14.61 13.03 -6.75
N GLY A 338 -15.67 12.84 -7.51
CA GLY A 338 -16.96 13.48 -7.27
C GLY A 338 -17.73 12.84 -6.12
N ASP A 339 -18.95 13.32 -5.90
CA ASP A 339 -19.84 12.78 -4.88
C ASP A 339 -20.02 11.26 -5.07
N VAL A 340 -19.73 10.50 -4.01
CA VAL A 340 -19.82 9.05 -4.01
C VAL A 340 -21.22 8.64 -3.57
N THR A 341 -21.93 7.92 -4.43
CA THR A 341 -23.27 7.41 -4.16
C THR A 341 -23.21 5.93 -3.81
N PHE A 342 -23.74 5.58 -2.64
CA PHE A 342 -23.91 4.22 -2.15
C PHE A 342 -25.40 3.86 -2.11
N THR A 343 -25.78 2.80 -2.82
CA THR A 343 -27.14 2.26 -2.83
C THR A 343 -27.14 0.89 -2.18
N SER A 344 -27.91 0.71 -1.11
CA SER A 344 -28.05 -0.55 -0.37
C SER A 344 -29.52 -0.95 -0.23
N GLU A 345 -29.84 -2.22 -0.47
CA GLU A 345 -31.20 -2.73 -0.39
C GLU A 345 -31.72 -2.65 1.05
N GLY A 346 -32.85 -1.95 1.24
CA GLY A 346 -33.45 -1.77 2.57
C GLY A 346 -33.01 -0.51 3.30
N TYR A 347 -32.10 0.27 2.72
CA TYR A 347 -31.59 1.54 3.25
C TYR A 347 -31.87 2.69 2.28
N GLU A 348 -31.75 3.93 2.77
CA GLU A 348 -31.76 5.12 1.90
C GLU A 348 -30.40 5.24 1.20
N ASP A 349 -30.39 5.79 -0.02
CA ASP A 349 -29.14 6.10 -0.72
C ASP A 349 -28.33 7.10 0.08
N VAL A 350 -27.02 6.84 0.19
CA VAL A 350 -26.07 7.73 0.85
C VAL A 350 -25.23 8.41 -0.21
N VAL A 351 -25.10 9.73 -0.13
CA VAL A 351 -24.24 10.52 -1.01
C VAL A 351 -23.23 11.23 -0.13
N ILE A 352 -21.96 10.83 -0.26
CA ILE A 352 -20.84 11.45 0.44
C ILE A 352 -20.17 12.44 -0.52
N PRO A 353 -19.89 13.69 -0.10
CA PRO A 353 -19.21 14.66 -0.95
C PRO A 353 -17.86 14.16 -1.49
N GLY A 354 -17.55 14.54 -2.72
CA GLY A 354 -16.24 14.29 -3.32
C GLY A 354 -15.09 15.06 -2.66
N ASP A 355 -13.85 14.68 -2.97
CA ASP A 355 -12.63 15.34 -2.49
C ASP A 355 -11.57 15.48 -3.59
N SER A 356 -10.54 16.28 -3.32
CA SER A 356 -9.37 16.48 -4.20
C SER A 356 -8.09 16.24 -3.41
N ILE A 357 -7.27 15.33 -3.93
CA ILE A 357 -6.03 14.89 -3.35
C ILE A 357 -4.90 15.41 -4.21
N GLU A 358 -3.99 16.18 -3.61
CA GLU A 358 -2.86 16.79 -4.30
C GLU A 358 -1.55 16.12 -3.87
N ASN A 359 -0.76 15.71 -4.86
CA ASN A 359 0.59 15.17 -4.71
C ASN A 359 0.71 14.00 -3.70
N PHE A 360 -0.26 13.11 -3.60
CA PHE A 360 -0.14 11.97 -2.71
C PHE A 360 1.01 11.05 -3.14
N LYS A 361 1.94 10.78 -2.22
CA LYS A 361 3.12 9.95 -2.45
C LYS A 361 2.76 8.47 -2.44
N LEU A 362 2.93 7.81 -3.58
CA LEU A 362 2.85 6.36 -3.72
C LEU A 362 4.25 5.76 -3.89
N THR A 363 4.47 4.57 -3.32
CA THR A 363 5.69 3.79 -3.45
C THR A 363 5.36 2.31 -3.38
N SER A 364 6.02 1.48 -4.19
CA SER A 364 5.96 0.02 -4.03
C SER A 364 7.03 -0.49 -3.08
N ARG A 365 6.79 -1.63 -2.43
CA ARG A 365 7.76 -2.32 -1.58
C ARG A 365 7.75 -3.82 -1.81
N GLN A 366 8.93 -4.44 -1.69
CA GLN A 366 9.06 -5.89 -1.70
C GLN A 366 8.56 -6.45 -0.37
N GLU A 367 7.58 -7.34 -0.43
CA GLU A 367 7.05 -8.09 0.71
C GLU A 367 7.50 -9.56 0.62
N ASP A 368 7.17 -10.36 1.64
CA ASP A 368 7.47 -11.79 1.62
C ASP A 368 6.63 -12.53 0.55
N GLY A 369 7.23 -12.75 -0.61
CA GLY A 369 6.63 -13.48 -1.74
C GLY A 369 5.71 -12.66 -2.65
N TRP A 370 5.58 -11.34 -2.45
CA TRP A 370 4.80 -10.45 -3.32
C TRP A 370 5.33 -9.00 -3.26
N VAL A 371 4.79 -8.10 -4.09
CA VAL A 371 5.12 -6.66 -4.06
C VAL A 371 3.88 -5.89 -3.64
N SER A 372 3.99 -5.14 -2.53
CA SER A 372 2.96 -4.21 -2.11
C SER A 372 3.07 -2.92 -2.92
N GLY A 373 1.92 -2.40 -3.34
CA GLY A 373 1.80 -1.05 -3.90
C GLY A 373 1.38 -0.08 -2.81
N GLY A 374 1.85 1.16 -2.92
CA GLY A 374 1.28 2.26 -2.17
C GLY A 374 -0.13 2.54 -2.67
N THR A 375 -1.05 2.77 -1.74
CA THR A 375 -2.45 3.04 -2.02
C THR A 375 -2.92 4.20 -1.16
N TYR A 376 -3.73 5.09 -1.73
CA TYR A 376 -4.57 6.01 -0.97
C TYR A 376 -5.93 5.36 -0.75
N ASP A 377 -6.30 5.16 0.51
CA ASP A 377 -7.58 4.57 0.91
C ASP A 377 -8.45 5.64 1.56
N HIS A 378 -9.65 5.86 1.02
CA HIS A 378 -10.67 6.68 1.67
C HIS A 378 -11.76 5.77 2.25
N ASP A 379 -11.86 5.70 3.58
CA ASP A 379 -12.82 4.85 4.30
C ASP A 379 -14.12 5.60 4.64
N PHE A 380 -15.23 5.17 4.04
CA PHE A 380 -16.54 5.79 4.15
C PHE A 380 -17.41 5.23 5.29
N ALA A 381 -16.90 4.26 6.06
CA ALA A 381 -17.68 3.56 7.08
C ALA A 381 -18.32 4.52 8.09
N SER A 382 -17.51 5.45 8.64
CA SER A 382 -17.97 6.44 9.61
C SER A 382 -18.98 7.42 8.99
N ASP A 383 -18.72 7.91 7.78
CA ASP A 383 -19.62 8.86 7.10
C ASP A 383 -21.01 8.25 6.84
N ILE A 384 -21.06 6.98 6.45
CA ILE A 384 -22.31 6.24 6.24
C ILE A 384 -23.03 6.03 7.57
N MET A 385 -22.31 5.62 8.61
CA MET A 385 -22.89 5.44 9.94
C MET A 385 -23.48 6.73 10.47
N ASP A 386 -22.79 7.86 10.32
CA ASP A 386 -23.25 9.16 10.79
C ASP A 386 -24.43 9.68 9.97
N THR A 387 -24.39 9.52 8.64
CA THR A 387 -25.47 9.95 7.74
C THR A 387 -26.78 9.22 8.02
N LEU A 388 -26.71 7.91 8.29
CA LEU A 388 -27.88 7.06 8.50
C LEU A 388 -28.21 6.80 9.98
N GLY A 389 -27.32 7.18 10.91
CA GLY A 389 -27.43 6.89 12.34
C GLY A 389 -27.33 5.39 12.65
N LEU A 390 -26.45 4.66 11.98
CA LEU A 390 -26.27 3.22 12.15
C LEU A 390 -25.28 2.91 13.28
N ASN A 391 -25.47 1.78 13.95
CA ASN A 391 -24.41 1.13 14.74
C ASN A 391 -23.60 0.15 13.87
N ILE A 392 -22.53 -0.45 14.43
CA ILE A 392 -21.64 -1.35 13.68
C ILE A 392 -22.39 -2.57 13.11
N GLU A 393 -23.29 -3.19 13.86
CA GLU A 393 -24.09 -4.33 13.38
C GLU A 393 -24.96 -3.93 12.18
N GLN A 394 -25.55 -2.74 12.22
CA GLN A 394 -26.35 -2.20 11.12
C GLN A 394 -25.50 -1.76 9.93
N LEU A 395 -24.27 -1.27 10.14
CA LEU A 395 -23.32 -1.02 9.06
C LEU A 395 -22.95 -2.32 8.35
N CYS A 396 -22.68 -3.41 9.10
CA CYS A 396 -22.42 -4.71 8.50
C CYS A 396 -23.59 -5.18 7.62
N ASP A 397 -24.83 -5.01 8.09
CA ASP A 397 -26.02 -5.30 7.29
C ASP A 397 -26.15 -4.34 6.09
N TYR A 398 -25.82 -3.06 6.24
CA TYR A 398 -25.80 -2.10 5.12
C TYR A 398 -24.81 -2.52 4.03
N ILE A 399 -23.57 -2.86 4.39
CA ILE A 399 -22.52 -3.34 3.47
C ILE A 399 -22.96 -4.66 2.82
N TYR A 400 -23.53 -5.58 3.60
CA TYR A 400 -24.08 -6.84 3.11
C TYR A 400 -25.27 -6.65 2.16
N ASN A 401 -25.96 -5.52 2.18
CA ASN A 401 -27.05 -5.26 1.24
C ASN A 401 -26.67 -4.25 0.15
N LEU A 402 -25.40 -3.86 0.07
CA LEU A 402 -24.93 -2.91 -0.93
C LEU A 402 -25.19 -3.45 -2.35
N THR A 403 -25.77 -2.61 -3.21
CA THR A 403 -26.16 -2.94 -4.59
C THR A 403 -25.38 -2.13 -5.63
N SER A 404 -24.95 -0.93 -5.28
CA SER A 404 -24.02 -0.18 -6.11
C SER A 404 -23.20 0.86 -5.34
N ILE A 405 -22.00 1.10 -5.85
CA ILE A 405 -21.16 2.25 -5.52
C ILE A 405 -20.88 2.97 -6.84
N SER A 406 -21.03 4.29 -6.91
CA SER A 406 -20.68 5.06 -8.10
C SER A 406 -20.14 6.44 -7.78
N THR A 407 -19.18 6.89 -8.59
CA THR A 407 -18.62 8.25 -8.55
C THR A 407 -17.99 8.59 -9.90
N THR A 408 -17.50 9.82 -10.04
CA THR A 408 -16.64 10.26 -11.14
C THR A 408 -15.23 10.44 -10.59
N VAL A 409 -14.20 10.07 -11.33
CA VAL A 409 -12.78 10.25 -10.93
C VAL A 409 -12.03 11.01 -12.01
N THR A 410 -11.16 11.94 -11.62
CA THR A 410 -10.24 12.66 -12.51
C THR A 410 -8.80 12.47 -12.05
N PHE A 411 -7.89 12.18 -12.97
CA PHE A 411 -6.45 12.11 -12.69
C PHE A 411 -5.83 13.46 -13.07
N ASP A 412 -5.57 14.29 -12.06
CA ASP A 412 -5.30 15.73 -12.20
C ASP A 412 -3.82 16.08 -12.40
N GLY A 413 -2.88 15.24 -11.95
CA GLY A 413 -1.45 15.56 -12.01
C GLY A 413 -0.53 14.43 -11.59
N TYR A 414 0.71 14.44 -12.09
CA TYR A 414 1.75 13.50 -11.70
C TYR A 414 3.08 14.22 -11.48
N ASN A 415 3.76 13.95 -10.36
CA ASN A 415 5.05 14.57 -9.98
C ASN A 415 5.05 16.10 -10.11
N ASN A 416 4.02 16.78 -9.59
CA ASN A 416 3.80 18.23 -9.72
C ASN A 416 3.59 18.73 -11.16
N ILE A 417 3.40 17.86 -12.14
CA ILE A 417 3.03 18.21 -13.51
C ILE A 417 1.51 18.08 -13.63
N PRO A 418 0.76 19.20 -13.72
CA PRO A 418 -0.68 19.13 -13.84
C PRO A 418 -1.11 18.66 -15.24
N ALA A 419 -2.25 18.01 -15.35
CA ALA A 419 -2.80 17.49 -16.61
C ALA A 419 -2.92 18.57 -17.70
N GLU A 420 -3.20 19.82 -17.34
CA GLU A 420 -3.26 20.95 -18.27
C GLU A 420 -1.91 21.29 -18.93
N THR A 421 -0.81 21.03 -18.22
CA THR A 421 0.55 21.21 -18.76
C THR A 421 0.85 20.11 -19.78
N VAL A 422 0.48 18.87 -19.47
CA VAL A 422 0.62 17.73 -20.40
C VAL A 422 -0.25 17.92 -21.64
N ALA A 423 -1.49 18.41 -21.48
CA ALA A 423 -2.36 18.73 -22.60
C ALA A 423 -1.78 19.79 -23.54
N ALA A 424 -1.01 20.75 -23.01
CA ALA A 424 -0.33 21.75 -23.84
C ALA A 424 0.84 21.17 -24.66
N MET A 425 1.43 20.03 -24.23
CA MET A 425 2.53 19.36 -24.92
C MET A 425 2.09 18.53 -26.13
N GLN A 426 0.80 18.15 -26.20
CA GLN A 426 0.29 17.24 -27.23
C GLN A 426 0.65 17.68 -28.66
N ALA A 427 0.47 18.97 -28.99
CA ALA A 427 0.72 19.47 -30.33
C ALA A 427 2.20 19.37 -30.74
N ASP A 428 3.12 19.58 -29.80
CA ASP A 428 4.56 19.47 -30.04
C ASP A 428 4.97 18.00 -30.18
N ALA A 429 4.38 17.11 -29.39
CA ALA A 429 4.57 15.66 -29.50
C ALA A 429 4.08 15.10 -30.84
N GLU A 430 2.88 15.50 -31.29
CA GLU A 430 2.33 15.10 -32.60
C GLU A 430 3.18 15.63 -33.77
N ALA A 431 3.69 16.86 -33.66
CA ALA A 431 4.58 17.42 -34.67
C ALA A 431 5.92 16.66 -34.72
N LYS A 432 6.44 16.25 -33.56
CA LYS A 432 7.67 15.47 -33.47
C LYS A 432 7.50 14.05 -33.99
N ASP A 433 6.38 13.39 -33.69
CA ASP A 433 6.05 12.07 -34.24
C ASP A 433 6.03 12.11 -35.78
N ALA A 434 5.38 13.13 -36.36
CA ALA A 434 5.34 13.30 -37.82
C ALA A 434 6.72 13.58 -38.45
N GLU A 435 7.61 14.32 -37.77
CA GLU A 435 9.00 14.50 -38.19
C GLU A 435 9.75 13.15 -38.19
N LEU A 436 9.59 12.36 -37.13
CA LEU A 436 10.25 11.07 -36.98
C LEU A 436 9.75 10.05 -38.00
N VAL A 437 8.45 10.01 -38.33
CA VAL A 437 7.91 9.19 -39.43
C VAL A 437 8.62 9.49 -40.76
N THR A 438 8.90 10.77 -41.03
CA THR A 438 9.64 11.16 -42.25
C THR A 438 11.07 10.63 -42.23
N MET A 439 11.75 10.74 -41.08
CA MET A 439 13.09 10.19 -40.89
C MET A 439 13.11 8.67 -41.03
N VAL A 440 12.17 7.95 -40.42
CA VAL A 440 12.04 6.49 -40.54
C VAL A 440 11.85 6.07 -42.00
N ALA A 441 11.06 6.81 -42.78
CA ALA A 441 10.90 6.57 -44.21
C ALA A 441 12.21 6.76 -45.00
N GLU A 442 13.04 7.74 -44.64
CA GLU A 442 14.38 7.90 -45.24
C GLU A 442 15.32 6.73 -44.90
N LYS A 443 15.27 6.22 -43.66
CA LYS A 443 16.04 5.04 -43.24
C LYS A 443 15.58 3.77 -43.94
N LYS A 444 14.27 3.59 -44.09
CA LYS A 444 13.71 2.49 -44.89
C LYS A 444 14.24 2.52 -46.33
N ALA A 445 14.25 3.70 -46.96
CA ALA A 445 14.80 3.83 -48.31
C ALA A 445 16.31 3.50 -48.39
N ALA A 446 17.08 3.79 -47.33
CA ALA A 446 18.49 3.39 -47.24
C ALA A 446 18.65 1.86 -47.14
N ILE A 447 17.79 1.19 -46.35
CA ILE A 447 17.76 -0.28 -46.26
C ILE A 447 17.39 -0.90 -47.61
N GLU A 448 16.39 -0.35 -48.32
CA GLU A 448 16.03 -0.81 -49.66
C GLU A 448 17.17 -0.62 -50.67
N ALA A 449 17.95 0.47 -50.55
CA ALA A 449 19.14 0.68 -51.38
C ALA A 449 20.25 -0.34 -51.07
N ALA A 450 20.47 -0.67 -49.79
CA ALA A 450 21.39 -1.72 -49.38
C ALA A 450 20.95 -3.11 -49.89
N ALA A 451 19.65 -3.41 -49.81
CA ALA A 451 19.07 -4.63 -50.37
C ALA A 451 19.37 -4.76 -51.88
N ALA A 452 19.32 -3.66 -52.62
CA ALA A 452 19.66 -3.65 -54.05
C ALA A 452 21.14 -3.99 -54.31
N ILE A 453 22.07 -3.54 -53.45
CA ILE A 453 23.51 -3.90 -53.54
C ILE A 453 23.72 -5.39 -53.22
N ILE A 454 23.01 -5.89 -52.20
CA ILE A 454 23.06 -7.30 -51.80
C ILE A 454 22.49 -8.20 -52.90
N ALA A 455 21.47 -7.76 -53.63
CA ALA A 455 20.91 -8.50 -54.76
C ALA A 455 21.73 -8.40 -56.07
N ASP A 456 22.65 -7.44 -56.20
CA ASP A 456 23.43 -7.26 -57.43
C ASP A 456 24.52 -8.34 -57.58
N GLU A 457 24.35 -9.25 -58.54
CA GLU A 457 25.31 -10.33 -58.84
C GLU A 457 26.72 -9.80 -59.17
N ALA A 458 26.86 -8.53 -59.59
CA ALA A 458 28.14 -7.93 -59.91
C ALA A 458 28.88 -7.33 -58.70
N ALA A 459 28.20 -7.15 -57.55
CA ALA A 459 28.81 -6.60 -56.34
C ALA A 459 29.67 -7.64 -55.61
N GLU A 460 30.83 -7.21 -55.08
CA GLU A 460 31.72 -8.10 -54.32
C GLU A 460 31.14 -8.39 -52.93
N LEU A 461 31.50 -9.53 -52.33
CA LEU A 461 31.01 -9.93 -51.01
C LEU A 461 31.27 -8.86 -49.93
N ALA A 462 32.43 -8.20 -49.98
CA ALA A 462 32.77 -7.11 -49.06
C ALA A 462 31.83 -5.89 -49.21
N ASP A 463 31.38 -5.58 -50.43
CA ASP A 463 30.40 -4.50 -50.67
C ASP A 463 29.02 -4.88 -50.11
N LYS A 464 28.65 -6.16 -50.19
CA LYS A 464 27.39 -6.69 -49.62
C LYS A 464 27.41 -6.69 -48.09
N GLU A 465 28.53 -7.05 -47.48
CA GLU A 465 28.72 -6.97 -46.02
C GLU A 465 28.65 -5.53 -45.52
N ALA A 466 29.28 -4.59 -46.23
CA ALA A 466 29.20 -3.17 -45.92
C ALA A 466 27.76 -2.64 -46.03
N ALA A 467 27.04 -3.01 -47.11
CA ALA A 467 25.65 -2.65 -47.29
C ALA A 467 24.74 -3.22 -46.18
N LEU A 468 24.99 -4.45 -45.73
CA LEU A 468 24.28 -5.04 -44.60
C LEU A 468 24.52 -4.26 -43.29
N ALA A 469 25.77 -3.87 -43.02
CA ALA A 469 26.10 -3.09 -41.83
C ALA A 469 25.42 -1.71 -41.85
N ASP A 470 25.39 -1.04 -43.00
CA ASP A 470 24.68 0.23 -43.18
C ASP A 470 23.17 0.07 -42.98
N ALA A 471 22.58 -1.02 -43.49
CA ALA A 471 21.15 -1.33 -43.30
C ALA A 471 20.82 -1.58 -41.82
N ALA A 472 21.66 -2.34 -41.12
CA ALA A 472 21.51 -2.60 -39.70
C ALA A 472 21.59 -1.31 -38.86
N ALA A 473 22.58 -0.46 -39.15
CA ALA A 473 22.71 0.84 -38.48
C ALA A 473 21.51 1.77 -38.76
N ALA A 474 21.00 1.78 -40.00
CA ALA A 474 19.82 2.56 -40.36
C ALA A 474 18.55 2.08 -39.64
N ALA A 475 18.36 0.78 -39.49
CA ALA A 475 17.24 0.21 -38.73
C ALA A 475 17.35 0.53 -37.23
N ASP A 476 18.53 0.38 -36.64
CA ASP A 476 18.78 0.68 -35.22
C ASP A 476 18.56 2.17 -34.90
N GLU A 477 19.06 3.07 -35.75
CA GLU A 477 18.84 4.51 -35.61
C GLU A 477 17.35 4.86 -35.73
N ALA A 478 16.63 4.24 -36.67
CA ALA A 478 15.19 4.45 -36.86
C ALA A 478 14.37 4.00 -35.64
N VAL A 479 14.63 2.78 -35.14
CA VAL A 479 13.93 2.22 -33.97
C VAL A 479 14.23 3.04 -32.72
N THR A 480 15.51 3.38 -32.49
CA THR A 480 15.93 4.18 -31.33
C THR A 480 15.30 5.57 -31.35
N ALA A 481 15.31 6.24 -32.51
CA ALA A 481 14.75 7.58 -32.62
C ALA A 481 13.21 7.59 -32.58
N ALA A 482 12.55 6.52 -33.05
CA ALA A 482 11.11 6.37 -32.94
C ALA A 482 10.63 6.27 -31.48
N GLY A 483 11.36 5.57 -30.60
CA GLY A 483 11.07 5.53 -29.16
C GLY A 483 9.60 5.27 -28.84
N ASN A 484 9.00 6.13 -28.01
CA ASN A 484 7.59 6.06 -27.61
C ASN A 484 6.63 6.81 -28.55
N TYR A 485 7.10 7.33 -29.69
CA TYR A 485 6.27 8.04 -30.66
C TYR A 485 5.48 7.03 -31.51
N PRO A 486 4.15 6.94 -31.37
CA PRO A 486 3.38 5.80 -31.85
C PRO A 486 3.40 5.62 -33.36
N LEU A 487 3.31 6.71 -34.15
CA LEU A 487 3.32 6.60 -35.61
C LEU A 487 4.72 6.27 -36.13
N ALA A 488 5.76 6.89 -35.56
CA ALA A 488 7.14 6.58 -35.90
C ALA A 488 7.52 5.14 -35.52
N ALA A 489 7.06 4.66 -34.36
CA ALA A 489 7.30 3.30 -33.89
C ALA A 489 6.61 2.27 -34.80
N GLU A 490 5.36 2.50 -35.20
CA GLU A 490 4.66 1.67 -36.18
C GLU A 490 5.41 1.62 -37.51
N ALA A 491 5.90 2.77 -38.01
CA ALA A 491 6.66 2.84 -39.24
C ALA A 491 8.03 2.13 -39.14
N ALA A 492 8.66 2.11 -37.97
CA ALA A 492 9.97 1.48 -37.76
C ALA A 492 9.87 -0.03 -37.51
N ALA A 493 8.70 -0.55 -37.12
CA ALA A 493 8.52 -1.93 -36.65
C ALA A 493 8.93 -3.01 -37.67
N GLU A 494 8.83 -2.74 -38.97
CA GLU A 494 9.20 -3.70 -40.02
C GLU A 494 10.70 -3.73 -40.36
N LEU A 495 11.46 -2.70 -39.99
CA LEU A 495 12.85 -2.53 -40.40
C LEU A 495 13.79 -3.62 -39.87
N PRO A 496 13.68 -4.08 -38.59
CA PRO A 496 14.51 -5.17 -38.09
C PRO A 496 14.32 -6.47 -38.88
N ALA A 497 13.09 -6.80 -39.28
CA ALA A 497 12.80 -8.00 -40.06
C ALA A 497 13.39 -7.92 -41.48
N MET A 498 13.38 -6.73 -42.10
CA MET A 498 14.06 -6.51 -43.38
C MET A 498 15.57 -6.77 -43.25
N VAL A 499 16.20 -6.27 -42.18
CA VAL A 499 17.64 -6.49 -41.95
C VAL A 499 17.94 -7.96 -41.66
N GLU A 500 17.07 -8.68 -40.97
CA GLU A 500 17.20 -10.12 -40.73
C GLU A 500 17.21 -10.92 -42.04
N GLU A 501 16.31 -10.59 -42.98
CA GLU A 501 16.28 -11.23 -44.31
C GLU A 501 17.56 -10.96 -45.11
N LEU A 502 18.06 -9.71 -45.06
CA LEU A 502 19.34 -9.35 -45.69
C LEU A 502 20.52 -10.09 -45.03
N THR A 503 20.48 -10.26 -43.71
CA THR A 503 21.50 -10.99 -42.95
C THR A 503 21.56 -12.45 -43.38
N ALA A 504 20.40 -13.10 -43.49
CA ALA A 504 20.32 -14.49 -43.98
C ALA A 504 20.91 -14.61 -45.40
N THR A 505 20.56 -13.68 -46.29
CA THR A 505 21.04 -13.67 -47.68
C THR A 505 22.56 -13.53 -47.76
N VAL A 506 23.15 -12.58 -47.02
CA VAL A 506 24.62 -12.40 -47.00
C VAL A 506 25.32 -13.61 -46.39
N THR A 507 24.75 -14.22 -45.35
CA THR A 507 25.29 -15.43 -44.72
C THR A 507 25.36 -16.59 -45.71
N GLU A 508 24.29 -16.84 -46.48
CA GLU A 508 24.30 -17.88 -47.52
C GLU A 508 25.37 -17.61 -48.59
N LEU A 509 25.58 -16.35 -48.98
CA LEU A 509 26.62 -15.96 -49.93
C LEU A 509 28.03 -16.16 -49.37
N GLN A 510 28.25 -15.90 -48.08
CA GLN A 510 29.51 -16.19 -47.39
C GLN A 510 29.82 -17.68 -47.38
N GLU A 511 28.82 -18.52 -47.05
CA GLU A 511 28.95 -19.98 -47.05
C GLU A 511 29.25 -20.51 -48.46
N ALA A 512 28.59 -19.98 -49.48
CA ALA A 512 28.84 -20.35 -50.88
C ALA A 512 30.25 -19.94 -51.33
N ALA A 513 30.72 -18.74 -50.97
CA ALA A 513 32.07 -18.27 -51.28
C ALA A 513 33.16 -19.08 -50.56
N ALA A 514 32.88 -19.57 -49.35
CA ALA A 514 33.79 -20.45 -48.59
C ALA A 514 33.83 -21.90 -49.14
N ALA A 515 32.83 -22.31 -49.92
CA ALA A 515 32.73 -23.65 -50.50
C ALA A 515 33.36 -23.80 -51.90
N GLU A 516 33.82 -22.72 -52.56
CA GLU A 516 34.57 -22.81 -53.81
C GLU A 516 36.02 -23.26 -53.57
N PRO A 517 36.47 -24.42 -54.11
CA PRO A 517 37.87 -24.84 -53.99
C PRO A 517 38.79 -24.04 -54.92
N GLU A 518 39.84 -23.43 -54.38
CA GLU A 518 40.97 -22.88 -55.15
C GLU A 518 41.52 -23.97 -56.11
N VAL A 519 41.55 -23.68 -57.41
CA VAL A 519 42.28 -24.49 -58.41
C VAL A 519 43.51 -23.73 -58.89
N THR A 520 44.71 -24.31 -58.66
CA THR A 520 45.94 -24.36 -59.51
C THR A 520 47.16 -24.71 -58.62
N GLU A 521 48.19 -25.51 -58.96
CA GLU A 521 48.54 -26.48 -60.02
C GLU A 521 49.78 -27.31 -59.50
N PRO A 522 50.48 -28.21 -60.25
CA PRO A 522 50.93 -29.55 -59.79
C PRO A 522 52.46 -29.76 -59.52
N ALA A 523 52.81 -31.03 -59.21
CA ALA A 523 54.13 -31.72 -59.10
C ALA A 523 54.60 -31.96 -57.64
N GLU A 524 55.22 -33.07 -57.23
CA GLU A 524 55.68 -34.36 -57.80
C GLU A 524 56.06 -35.28 -56.62
N GLU A 525 55.98 -36.59 -56.84
CA GLU A 525 56.72 -37.72 -56.20
C GLU A 525 56.52 -38.13 -54.72
N GLU A 526 55.97 -39.35 -54.58
CA GLU A 526 56.10 -40.35 -53.48
C GLU A 526 57.56 -40.84 -53.26
N PRO A 527 57.96 -41.55 -52.17
CA PRO A 527 57.21 -42.67 -51.56
C PRO A 527 57.32 -42.95 -50.05
N GLU A 528 56.37 -43.81 -49.61
CA GLU A 528 56.34 -44.84 -48.54
C GLU A 528 57.28 -44.76 -47.31
N ALA A 529 56.72 -44.84 -46.09
CA ALA A 529 56.57 -46.10 -45.33
C ALA A 529 56.20 -45.88 -43.83
N GLU A 530 55.57 -46.93 -43.26
CA GLU A 530 55.48 -47.31 -41.82
C GLU A 530 54.47 -46.55 -40.91
N THR A 531 53.72 -47.10 -39.96
CA THR A 531 53.13 -48.43 -39.60
C THR A 531 52.33 -48.20 -38.28
N GLU A 532 51.26 -48.98 -38.07
CA GLU A 532 50.68 -49.47 -36.79
C GLU A 532 49.99 -48.55 -35.74
N GLU A 533 48.66 -48.78 -35.61
CA GLU A 533 47.81 -49.10 -34.42
C GLU A 533 47.67 -48.15 -33.19
N PRO A 534 46.62 -48.32 -32.32
CA PRO A 534 45.21 -48.68 -32.56
C PRO A 534 44.19 -47.80 -31.76
N GLU A 535 42.89 -48.08 -31.97
CA GLU A 535 41.71 -47.62 -31.22
C GLU A 535 41.62 -48.22 -29.79
N GLU A 536 41.09 -47.47 -28.81
CA GLU A 536 40.27 -48.01 -27.70
C GLU A 536 39.28 -46.97 -27.14
N GLU A 537 38.00 -47.38 -27.16
CA GLU A 537 36.85 -47.21 -26.25
C GLU A 537 36.32 -45.86 -25.71
N PRO A 538 34.98 -45.70 -25.70
CA PRO A 538 34.22 -44.93 -24.73
C PRO A 538 33.41 -45.83 -23.75
N GLU A 539 33.49 -45.50 -22.46
CA GLU A 539 32.57 -45.92 -21.37
C GLU A 539 31.97 -44.64 -20.76
N ALA A 540 30.75 -44.55 -20.22
CA ALA A 540 29.61 -45.46 -20.10
C ALA A 540 28.39 -44.68 -19.55
N GLU A 541 27.23 -45.37 -19.54
CA GLU A 541 26.24 -45.40 -18.44
C GLU A 541 25.26 -44.19 -18.25
N VAL A 542 23.98 -44.30 -17.87
CA VAL A 542 23.09 -45.37 -17.35
C VAL A 542 21.63 -45.10 -17.78
N THR A 543 20.88 -46.19 -17.96
CA THR A 543 19.44 -46.30 -18.26
C THR A 543 18.48 -46.05 -17.08
N GLU A 544 17.30 -45.52 -17.44
CA GLU A 544 15.93 -45.74 -16.88
C GLU A 544 15.67 -47.09 -16.16
N PRO A 545 14.63 -47.25 -15.29
CA PRO A 545 13.23 -47.23 -15.76
C PRO A 545 12.07 -46.90 -14.78
N VAL A 546 10.89 -46.81 -15.39
CA VAL A 546 9.51 -46.76 -14.87
C VAL A 546 9.05 -48.06 -14.19
N ALA A 547 8.17 -47.97 -13.17
CA ALA A 547 7.15 -48.99 -12.86
C ALA A 547 5.99 -48.43 -12.00
N GLU A 548 4.77 -48.81 -12.38
CA GLU A 548 3.50 -48.71 -11.63
C GLU A 548 3.38 -49.83 -10.57
N GLU A 549 2.60 -49.61 -9.50
CA GLU A 549 1.39 -50.42 -9.14
C GLU A 549 0.78 -50.00 -7.78
N GLU A 550 -0.52 -50.26 -7.67
CA GLU A 550 -1.46 -49.96 -6.58
C GLU A 550 -1.25 -50.77 -5.29
N THR A 551 -1.87 -50.33 -4.17
CA THR A 551 -2.84 -51.12 -3.35
C THR A 551 -3.33 -50.38 -2.09
N ASP A 552 -4.64 -50.15 -2.06
CA ASP A 552 -5.64 -50.54 -1.06
C ASP A 552 -5.49 -50.31 0.48
N GLU A 553 -6.51 -49.60 0.99
CA GLU A 553 -7.56 -50.06 1.93
C GLU A 553 -7.65 -49.54 3.40
N SER A 554 -8.87 -49.02 3.65
CA SER A 554 -9.72 -49.18 4.85
C SER A 554 -9.36 -48.38 6.12
N SER A 555 -10.28 -47.99 7.01
CA SER A 555 -11.74 -47.84 7.08
C SER A 555 -12.04 -47.50 8.56
N SER A 556 -13.02 -46.66 8.86
CA SER A 556 -13.92 -46.87 10.02
C SER A 556 -15.09 -45.89 9.95
N GLY A 557 -16.31 -46.43 10.01
CA GLY A 557 -17.55 -45.72 9.79
C GLY A 557 -18.30 -45.21 11.02
N SER A 558 -19.39 -44.51 10.71
CA SER A 558 -20.73 -44.58 11.31
C SER A 558 -20.88 -44.42 12.83
N SER A 559 -21.62 -43.37 13.24
CA SER A 559 -22.91 -43.61 13.91
C SER A 559 -23.84 -42.39 13.91
N THR A 560 -25.07 -42.65 13.47
CA THR A 560 -26.30 -41.92 13.76
C THR A 560 -26.69 -42.14 15.23
N THR A 561 -27.20 -41.13 15.95
CA THR A 561 -28.39 -41.17 16.86
C THR A 561 -28.41 -40.03 17.92
N VAL A 562 -29.35 -39.09 17.73
CA VAL A 562 -30.31 -38.49 18.71
C VAL A 562 -29.80 -37.84 20.01
N ILE A 563 -30.15 -36.55 20.21
CA ILE A 563 -31.03 -36.07 21.31
C ILE A 563 -31.81 -34.84 20.84
N ILE A 564 -33.13 -34.97 20.87
CA ILE A 564 -34.16 -33.93 20.82
C ILE A 564 -34.41 -33.48 22.28
N ILE A 565 -34.75 -32.19 22.49
CA ILE A 565 -35.59 -31.56 23.55
C ILE A 565 -34.91 -30.31 24.13
N VAL A 566 -35.20 -29.11 23.60
CA VAL A 566 -35.46 -27.86 24.39
C VAL A 566 -36.43 -26.88 23.66
N VAL A 567 -37.04 -27.22 22.51
CA VAL A 567 -37.85 -26.26 21.72
C VAL A 567 -39.32 -26.13 22.20
N VAL A 568 -39.79 -26.92 23.17
CA VAL A 568 -41.22 -26.97 23.54
C VAL A 568 -41.59 -26.03 24.72
N VAL A 569 -40.62 -25.47 25.46
CA VAL A 569 -40.93 -24.61 26.63
C VAL A 569 -41.09 -23.13 26.27
N VAL A 570 -40.40 -22.64 25.24
CA VAL A 570 -40.44 -21.21 24.84
C VAL A 570 -41.74 -20.86 24.08
N VAL A 571 -42.27 -21.79 23.27
CA VAL A 571 -43.51 -21.56 22.50
C VAL A 571 -44.75 -21.53 23.41
N ILE A 572 -44.76 -22.26 24.52
CA ILE A 572 -45.88 -22.21 25.49
C ILE A 572 -45.82 -20.92 26.33
N ALA A 573 -44.62 -20.38 26.61
CA ALA A 573 -44.45 -19.09 27.28
C ALA A 573 -44.89 -17.90 26.40
N ILE A 574 -44.57 -17.93 25.10
CA ILE A 574 -44.98 -16.87 24.16
C ILE A 574 -46.50 -16.89 23.91
N ILE A 575 -47.13 -18.07 23.82
CA ILE A 575 -48.59 -18.18 23.69
C ILE A 575 -49.31 -17.71 24.98
N ALA A 576 -48.72 -17.94 26.16
CA ALA A 576 -49.26 -17.41 27.42
C ALA A 576 -49.13 -15.88 27.52
N VAL A 577 -48.01 -15.29 27.07
CA VAL A 577 -47.79 -13.84 27.07
C VAL A 577 -48.72 -13.13 26.07
N VAL A 578 -48.91 -13.69 24.87
CA VAL A 578 -49.83 -13.12 23.86
C VAL A 578 -51.31 -13.26 24.30
N ALA A 579 -51.68 -14.33 25.01
CA ALA A 579 -53.03 -14.50 25.55
C ALA A 579 -53.32 -13.59 26.77
N VAL A 580 -52.29 -13.22 27.55
CA VAL A 580 -52.41 -12.31 28.71
C VAL A 580 -52.38 -10.84 28.27
N LEU A 581 -51.59 -10.48 27.26
CA LEU A 581 -51.52 -9.11 26.74
C LEU A 581 -52.70 -8.75 25.82
N GLY A 582 -53.34 -9.73 25.17
CA GLY A 582 -54.52 -9.52 24.32
C GLY A 582 -55.85 -9.25 25.05
N LYS A 583 -55.89 -9.23 26.40
CA LYS A 583 -57.15 -9.21 27.17
C LYS A 583 -57.45 -8.00 28.06
N LYS A 584 -56.77 -6.86 27.91
CA LYS A 584 -57.21 -5.60 28.55
C LYS A 584 -57.71 -4.56 27.54
N LYS A 585 -58.94 -4.82 27.10
CA LYS A 585 -60.11 -3.93 26.93
C LYS A 585 -59.88 -2.42 26.74
N LYS A 586 -60.37 -1.97 25.58
CA LYS A 586 -61.27 -0.83 25.39
C LYS A 586 -62.20 -0.57 26.60
N ALA A 587 -62.19 0.67 27.07
CA ALA A 587 -63.35 1.45 27.48
C ALA A 587 -63.03 2.92 27.22
#